data_AF-A0A815R5C3-F1
#
_entry.id   AF-A0A815R5C3-F1
#
_cell.length_a   1.000
_cell.length_b   1.000
_cell.length_c   1.000
_cell.angle_alpha   90.00
_cell.angle_beta   90.00
_cell.angle_gamma   90.00
#
_symmetry.space_group_name_H-M   'P 1'
#
loop_
_entity.id
_entity.type
_entity.pdbx_description
1 polymer ?
#
loop_
_entity_poly.entity_id
_entity_poly.type
_entity_poly.pdbx_seq_one_letter_code
_entity_poly.pdbx_strand_id
1 'polypeptide(L)' 'MVLHNPQLNANASYFVFLTFVEIYSNCIYHLLDDDILNQAPQTKQMREDNRGRPYIRDMAEVIELLNMGL' A
#
# COMPACT_ATOMS: atom_id res chain seq x y z
N MET A 1 -19.40 3.92 -5.48
CA MET A 1 -18.00 4.07 -5.92
C MET A 1 -18.02 4.03 -7.44
N VAL A 2 -17.85 5.16 -8.11
CA VAL A 2 -17.83 5.20 -9.57
C VAL A 2 -16.45 4.71 -9.98
N LEU A 3 -16.38 3.53 -10.62
CA LEU A 3 -15.19 3.09 -11.33
C LEU A 3 -15.01 4.04 -12.51
N HIS A 4 -14.21 5.09 -12.30
CA HIS A 4 -13.66 5.83 -13.42
C HIS A 4 -12.83 4.83 -14.19
N ASN A 5 -13.21 4.56 -15.44
CA ASN A 5 -12.44 3.69 -16.30
C ASN A 5 -11.51 4.63 -17.09
N PRO A 6 -10.31 4.97 -16.58
CA PRO A 6 -9.37 5.74 -17.38
C PRO A 6 -9.16 4.96 -18.67
N GLN A 7 -9.16 5.65 -19.82
CA GLN A 7 -8.76 5.00 -21.04
C GLN A 7 -7.28 4.61 -20.89
N LEU A 8 -7.04 3.35 -20.53
CA LEU A 8 -5.72 2.81 -20.31
C LEU A 8 -5.03 2.74 -21.68
N ASN A 9 -3.80 3.24 -21.73
CA ASN A 9 -2.97 3.17 -22.92
C ASN A 9 -2.50 1.72 -23.09
N ALA A 10 -2.92 1.08 -24.19
CA ALA A 10 -2.57 -0.30 -24.52
C ALA A 10 -1.04 -0.53 -24.66
N ASN A 11 -0.27 0.52 -24.90
CA ASN A 11 1.20 0.44 -25.03
C ASN A 11 1.93 0.76 -23.72
N ALA A 12 1.20 0.99 -22.63
CA ALA A 12 1.78 1.23 -21.31
C ALA A 12 1.70 -0.03 -20.45
N SER A 13 2.76 -0.27 -19.67
CA SER A 13 2.72 -1.25 -18.58
C SER A 13 2.23 -0.56 -17.31
N TYR A 14 1.30 -1.22 -16.61
CA TYR A 14 0.73 -0.73 -15.37
C TYR A 14 1.15 -1.65 -14.21
N PHE A 15 1.51 -1.03 -13.10
CA PHE A 15 1.82 -1.71 -11.85
C PHE A 15 0.84 -1.22 -10.78
N VAL A 16 0.32 -2.14 -10.00
CA VAL A 16 -0.53 -1.83 -8.85
C VAL A 16 0.23 -2.19 -7.59
N PHE A 17 0.27 -1.23 -6.67
CA PHE A 17 0.85 -1.38 -5.34
C PHE A 17 -0.31 -1.34 -4.35
N LEU A 18 -0.43 -2.37 -3.52
CA LEU A 18 -1.46 -2.47 -2.49
C LEU A 18 -0.82 -2.50 -1.10
N THR A 19 -1.29 -1.61 -0.23
CA THR A 19 -1.00 -1.60 1.20
C THR A 19 -2.30 -1.73 1.99
N PHE A 20 -2.27 -2.45 3.11
CA PHE A 20 -3.41 -2.52 4.02
C PHE A 20 -2.99 -2.17 5.45
N VAL A 21 -3.67 -1.19 6.05
CA VAL A 21 -3.31 -0.58 7.34
C VAL A 21 -4.52 -0.55 8.25
N GLU A 22 -4.31 -0.91 9.52
CA GLU A 22 -5.25 -0.65 10.61
C GLU A 22 -4.71 0.47 11.51
N ILE A 23 -5.58 1.40 11.89
CA ILE A 23 -5.28 2.40 12.91
C ILE A 23 -6.17 2.12 14.11
N TYR A 24 -5.55 1.68 15.20
CA TYR A 24 -6.26 1.33 16.43
C TYR A 24 -5.52 1.86 17.65
N SER A 25 -6.24 2.53 18.55
CA SER A 25 -5.69 3.13 19.76
C SER A 25 -4.46 4.04 19.52
N ASN A 26 -4.52 4.86 18.46
CA ASN A 26 -3.42 5.74 18.04
C ASN A 26 -2.12 5.02 17.66
N CYS A 27 -2.19 3.72 17.36
CA CYS A 27 -1.10 2.93 16.79
C CYS A 27 -1.44 2.54 15.35
N ILE A 28 -0.40 2.33 14.53
CA ILE A 28 -0.51 2.02 13.11
C ILE A 28 -0.01 0.60 12.90
N TYR A 29 -0.85 -0.28 12.36
CA TYR A 29 -0.50 -1.68 12.14
C TYR A 29 -0.53 -2.01 10.65
N HIS A 30 0.51 -2.69 10.18
CA HIS A 30 0.62 -3.16 8.81
C HIS A 30 -0.02 -4.54 8.69
N LEU A 31 -1.17 -4.64 8.01
CA LEU A 31 -1.96 -5.88 7.98
C LEU A 31 -1.43 -6.92 6.99
N LEU A 32 -0.57 -6.53 6.05
CA LEU A 32 0.07 -7.44 5.10
C LEU A 32 1.46 -7.88 5.59
N ASP A 33 1.74 -7.72 6.88
CA ASP A 33 2.99 -8.18 7.49
C ASP A 33 2.91 -9.70 7.74
N ASP A 34 3.76 -10.49 7.09
CA ASP A 34 3.75 -11.96 7.19
C ASP A 34 4.02 -12.45 8.63
N ASP A 35 4.69 -11.62 9.44
CA ASP A 35 5.06 -11.95 10.81
C ASP A 35 3.94 -11.69 11.84
N ILE A 36 2.78 -11.15 11.44
CA ILE A 36 1.66 -10.85 12.37
C ILE A 36 1.18 -12.07 13.16
N LEU A 37 1.29 -13.27 12.59
CA LEU A 37 0.87 -14.50 13.25
C LEU A 37 1.90 -15.02 14.27
N ASN A 38 3.17 -14.62 14.11
CA ASN A 38 4.29 -15.17 14.86
C ASN A 38 4.88 -14.18 15.88
N GLN A 39 4.55 -12.89 15.77
CA GLN A 39 5.07 -11.84 16.64
C GLN A 39 3.96 -10.87 17.06
N ALA A 40 4.14 -10.20 18.20
CA ALA A 40 3.24 -9.13 18.61
C ALA A 40 3.24 -8.01 17.55
N PRO A 41 2.07 -7.48 17.14
CA PRO A 41 1.97 -6.44 16.11
C PRO A 41 2.85 -5.24 16.45
N GLN A 42 3.79 -4.92 15.56
CA GLN A 42 4.68 -3.77 15.75
C GLN A 42 4.03 -2.51 15.18
N THR A 43 3.95 -1.47 16.01
CA THR A 43 3.44 -0.17 15.57
C THR A 43 4.40 0.47 14.56
N LYS A 44 3.85 1.01 13.48
CA LYS A 44 4.58 1.76 12.45
C LYS A 44 4.59 3.26 12.79
N GLN A 45 5.55 3.97 12.21
CA GLN A 45 5.71 5.42 12.43
C GLN A 45 5.29 6.21 11.19
N MET A 46 4.61 7.34 11.42
CA MET A 46 4.45 8.39 10.41
C MET A 46 5.73 9.21 10.27
N ARG A 47 6.03 9.62 9.04
CA ARG A 47 7.14 10.49 8.66
C ARG A 47 6.65 11.47 7.59
N GLU A 48 7.45 12.51 7.33
CA GLU A 48 7.25 13.42 6.22
C GLU A 48 8.30 13.18 5.14
N ASP A 49 7.87 13.19 3.87
CA ASP A 49 8.77 13.13 2.73
C ASP A 49 9.47 14.49 2.50
N ASN A 50 10.39 14.55 1.53
CA ASN A 50 11.12 15.80 1.21
C ASN A 50 10.21 16.94 0.69
N ARG A 51 8.91 16.67 0.48
CA ARG A 51 7.90 17.65 0.06
C ARG A 51 6.92 17.97 1.19
N GLY A 52 7.19 17.52 2.43
CA GLY A 52 6.32 17.72 3.59
C GLY A 52 5.03 16.90 3.55
N ARG A 53 4.96 15.84 2.74
CA ARG A 53 3.79 14.98 2.65
C ARG A 53 3.93 13.81 3.63
N PRO A 54 2.89 13.52 4.43
CA PRO A 54 2.96 12.42 5.38
C PRO A 54 2.96 11.06 4.67
N TYR A 55 3.72 10.12 5.20
CA TYR A 55 3.71 8.72 4.80
C TYR A 55 4.01 7.80 6.01
N ILE A 56 3.67 6.51 5.89
CA ILE A 56 4.00 5.50 6.89
C ILE A 56 5.30 4.82 6.47
N ARG A 57 6.29 4.79 7.36
CA ARG A 57 7.61 4.23 7.09
C ARG A 57 7.60 2.69 7.17
N ASP A 58 8.45 2.05 6.38
CA ASP A 58 8.74 0.61 6.43
C ASP A 58 7.48 -0.27 6.25
N MET A 59 6.67 0.12 5.26
CA MET A 59 5.50 -0.61 4.77
C MET A 59 5.91 -1.50 3.60
N ALA A 60 5.51 -2.78 3.63
CA ALA A 60 5.60 -3.61 2.45
C ALA A 60 4.38 -3.35 1.56
N GLU A 61 4.55 -3.60 0.26
CA GLU A 61 3.50 -3.46 -0.73
C GLU A 61 3.39 -4.77 -1.50
N VAL A 62 2.15 -5.23 -1.71
CA VAL A 62 1.92 -6.30 -2.68
C VAL A 62 1.93 -5.66 -4.06
N ILE A 63 2.81 -6.16 -4.93
CA ILE A 63 2.99 -5.66 -6.30
C ILE A 63 2.39 -6.68 -7.25
N GLU A 64 1.38 -6.27 -8.01
CA GLU A 64 0.88 -7.07 -9.12
C GLU A 64 1.09 -6.33 -10.45
N LEU A 65 1.68 -7.05 -11.40
CA LEU A 65 1.70 -6.61 -12.79
C LEU A 65 0.30 -6.80 -13.35
N LEU A 66 -0.38 -5.71 -13.70
CA LEU A 66 -1.63 -5.78 -14.44
C LEU A 66 -1.31 -6.18 -15.87
N ASN A 67 -1.36 -7.48 -16.15
CA ASN A 67 -1.35 -7.98 -17.51
C ASN A 67 -2.75 -7.79 -18.08
N MET A 68 -2.95 -6.68 -18.77
CA MET A 68 -4.23 -6.22 -19.34
C MET A 68 -4.72 -7.07 -20.53
N GLY A 69 -4.40 -8.37 -20.56
CA GLY A 69 -4.85 -9.38 -21.53
C GLY A 69 -5.35 -8.82 -22.85
N LEU A 70 -4.42 -8.45 -23.73
CA LEU A 70 -4.69 -8.26 -25.16
C LEU A 70 -4.31 -9.53 -25.91
#